data_AF-A0A671MWN3-F1
#
_entry.id   AF-A0A671MWN3-F1
#
_cell.length_a   1.000
_cell.length_b   1.000
_cell.length_c   1.000
_cell.angle_alpha   90.00
_cell.angle_beta   90.00
_cell.angle_gamma   90.00
#
_symmetry.space_group_name_H-M   'P 1'
#
loop_
_entity.id
_entity.type
_entity.pdbx_description
1 polymer ?
#
loop_
_entity_poly.entity_id
_entity_poly.type
_entity_poly.pdbx_seq_one_letter_code
_entity_poly.pdbx_strand_id
1 'polypeptide(L)'
;MLYLILLHSFAFSVCFLFSWNRNKLDIQCGVPDHILPTVPTSQHLNRLAAHLSSEWKSVLLDLGLSLADLYRCCADHPLAIQSQVLAGLVMWTQRNGREATVRRLLQSLQPADIPPSDLQQVFV
;
A
#
# COMPACT_ATOMS: atom_id res chain seq x y z
N MET A 1 15.95 32.29 18.44
CA MET A 1 16.85 31.28 17.83
C MET A 1 16.83 30.08 18.76
N LEU A 2 16.10 28.98 18.54
CA LEU A 2 16.06 28.16 17.35
C LEU A 2 14.61 27.72 17.04
N TYR A 3 13.87 28.52 16.28
CA TYR A 3 12.70 28.07 15.49
C TYR A 3 13.16 27.23 14.28
N LEU A 4 14.23 26.45 14.46
CA LEU A 4 14.92 25.64 13.45
C LEU A 4 14.77 24.13 13.75
N ILE A 5 13.98 23.77 14.76
CA ILE A 5 13.72 22.38 15.15
C ILE A 5 12.37 21.88 14.59
N LEU A 6 11.56 22.77 13.99
CA LEU A 6 10.15 22.48 13.68
C LEU A 6 9.79 22.23 12.20
N LEU A 7 10.70 22.24 11.22
CA LEU A 7 10.26 22.09 9.83
C LEU A 7 11.20 21.45 8.81
N HIS A 8 12.25 20.74 9.23
CA HIS A 8 13.17 20.10 8.27
C HIS A 8 13.39 18.59 8.46
N SER A 9 12.59 17.93 9.30
CA SER A 9 12.72 16.48 9.55
C SER A 9 11.48 15.67 9.19
N PHE A 10 10.61 16.19 8.31
CA PHE A 10 9.49 15.42 7.75
C PHE A 10 9.78 14.86 6.34
N ALA A 11 10.93 15.22 5.74
CA ALA A 11 11.28 14.82 4.37
C ALA A 11 12.52 13.91 4.25
N PHE A 12 13.31 13.73 5.31
CA PHE A 12 14.55 12.94 5.24
C PHE A 12 14.46 11.52 5.82
N SER A 13 13.38 11.17 6.53
CA SER A 13 13.23 9.83 7.13
C SER A 13 12.71 8.76 6.14
N VAL A 14 12.06 9.17 5.04
CA VAL A 14 11.43 8.25 4.09
C VAL A 14 12.47 7.57 3.18
N CYS A 15 13.58 8.24 2.86
CA CYS A 15 14.62 7.66 2.00
C CYS A 15 15.55 6.67 2.72
N PHE A 16 15.73 6.80 4.04
CA PHE A 16 16.65 5.92 4.78
C PHE A 16 16.01 4.59 5.22
N LEU A 17 14.66 4.52 5.24
CA LEU A 17 13.94 3.27 5.50
C LEU A 17 13.81 2.35 4.27
N PHE A 18 14.10 2.84 3.06
CA PHE A 18 14.04 2.01 1.84
C PHE A 18 15.20 0.98 1.74
N SER A 19 16.23 1.11 2.61
CA SER A 19 17.37 0.18 2.67
C SER A 19 17.38 -0.74 3.89
N TRP A 20 16.58 -0.47 4.94
CA TRP A 20 16.50 -1.37 6.08
C TRP A 20 15.31 -2.31 5.92
N ASN A 21 15.63 -3.51 5.43
CA ASN A 21 14.97 -4.78 5.76
C ASN A 21 14.10 -5.47 4.70
N ARG A 22 14.73 -5.85 3.57
CA ARG A 22 14.20 -6.84 2.62
C ARG A 22 13.97 -8.23 3.25
N ASN A 23 14.63 -8.55 4.37
CA ASN A 23 14.55 -9.85 5.06
C ASN A 23 13.48 -9.93 6.17
N LYS A 24 12.84 -8.82 6.59
CA LYS A 24 11.75 -8.85 7.61
C LYS A 24 10.37 -9.18 7.05
N LEU A 25 10.18 -9.01 5.75
CA LEU A 25 8.87 -9.10 5.09
C LEU A 25 8.27 -10.50 5.20
N ASP A 26 9.12 -11.52 5.17
CA ASP A 26 8.78 -12.94 5.26
C ASP A 26 8.20 -13.31 6.65
N ILE A 27 8.76 -12.73 7.70
CA ILE A 27 8.53 -13.19 9.08
C ILE A 27 7.36 -12.45 9.76
N GLN A 28 7.04 -11.22 9.32
CA GLN A 28 6.11 -10.37 10.07
C GLN A 28 4.65 -10.44 9.63
N CYS A 29 4.38 -10.72 8.35
CA CYS A 29 3.00 -10.76 7.86
C CYS A 29 2.40 -12.17 7.86
N GLY A 30 3.18 -13.24 8.06
CA GLY A 30 2.72 -14.65 8.01
C GLY A 30 1.89 -15.02 6.77
N VAL A 31 2.10 -14.26 5.69
CA VAL A 31 1.57 -14.53 4.36
C VAL A 31 2.48 -15.58 3.72
N PRO A 32 1.96 -16.68 3.17
CA PRO A 32 2.79 -17.74 2.61
C PRO A 32 3.71 -17.27 1.47
N ASP A 33 4.97 -17.74 1.45
CA ASP A 33 5.97 -17.27 0.47
C ASP A 33 5.60 -17.55 -0.99
N HIS A 34 4.82 -18.61 -1.23
CA HIS A 34 4.39 -19.01 -2.58
C HIS A 34 3.42 -18.02 -3.23
N ILE A 35 2.75 -17.16 -2.46
CA ILE A 35 1.89 -16.09 -2.99
C ILE A 35 2.58 -14.73 -3.10
N LEU A 36 3.75 -14.54 -2.48
CA LEU A 36 4.51 -13.28 -2.60
C LEU A 36 4.84 -12.88 -4.05
N PRO A 37 5.24 -13.80 -4.96
CA PRO A 37 5.54 -13.45 -6.34
C PRO A 37 4.29 -13.41 -7.24
N THR A 38 3.10 -13.75 -6.73
CA THR A 38 1.88 -13.77 -7.53
C THR A 38 1.22 -12.41 -7.60
N VAL A 39 0.42 -12.18 -8.64
CA VAL A 39 -0.39 -10.97 -8.77
C VAL A 39 -1.64 -11.13 -7.89
N PRO A 40 -1.97 -10.18 -7.00
CA PRO A 40 -3.15 -10.27 -6.16
C PRO A 40 -4.42 -10.20 -7.00
N THR A 41 -5.32 -11.16 -6.78
CA THR A 41 -6.65 -11.20 -7.39
C THR A 41 -7.51 -10.03 -6.90
N SER A 42 -8.47 -9.60 -7.71
CA SER A 42 -9.44 -8.54 -7.37
C SER A 42 -10.14 -8.78 -6.02
N GLN A 43 -10.38 -10.04 -5.65
CA GLN A 43 -10.94 -10.41 -4.35
C GLN A 43 -10.02 -10.05 -3.18
N HIS A 44 -8.70 -10.33 -3.30
CA HIS A 44 -7.72 -9.92 -2.28
C HIS A 44 -7.64 -8.40 -2.18
N LEU A 45 -7.65 -7.70 -3.33
CA LEU A 45 -7.66 -6.24 -3.36
C LEU A 45 -8.90 -5.65 -2.70
N ASN A 46 -10.07 -6.25 -2.89
CA ASN A 46 -11.32 -5.77 -2.29
C ASN A 46 -11.34 -5.97 -0.78
N ARG A 47 -10.87 -7.14 -0.29
CA ARG A 47 -10.68 -7.37 1.14
C ARG A 47 -9.69 -6.36 1.71
N LEU A 48 -8.53 -6.18 1.08
CA LEU A 48 -7.53 -5.20 1.51
C LEU A 48 -8.09 -3.78 1.55
N ALA A 49 -8.87 -3.37 0.54
CA ALA A 49 -9.50 -2.06 0.48
C ALA A 49 -10.46 -1.79 1.66
N ALA A 50 -11.03 -2.83 2.26
CA ALA A 50 -11.86 -2.69 3.46
C ALA A 50 -11.03 -2.34 4.70
N HIS A 51 -9.80 -2.88 4.81
CA HIS A 51 -8.89 -2.62 5.93
C HIS A 51 -8.06 -1.34 5.72
N LEU A 52 -7.79 -0.98 4.46
CA LEU A 52 -6.96 0.16 4.08
C LEU A 52 -7.81 1.43 3.93
N SER A 53 -8.21 2.06 5.04
CA SER A 53 -9.12 3.22 5.03
C SER A 53 -8.44 4.57 5.33
N SER A 54 -7.43 4.61 6.20
CA SER A 54 -6.71 5.86 6.54
C SER A 54 -5.51 6.10 5.61
N GLU A 55 -4.67 5.09 5.41
CA GLU A 55 -3.37 5.23 4.74
C GLU A 55 -3.39 4.90 3.24
N TRP A 56 -4.56 4.66 2.65
CA TRP A 56 -4.63 4.16 1.28
C TRP A 56 -4.03 5.09 0.24
N LYS A 57 -4.09 6.41 0.44
CA LYS A 57 -3.53 7.39 -0.50
C LYS A 57 -2.01 7.32 -0.52
N SER A 58 -1.36 7.26 0.63
CA SER A 58 0.10 7.15 0.72
C SER A 58 0.57 5.83 0.13
N VAL A 59 -0.13 4.73 0.43
CA VAL A 59 0.15 3.41 -0.17
C VAL A 59 0.06 3.43 -1.70
N LEU A 60 -1.02 3.98 -2.27
CA LEU A 60 -1.18 4.04 -3.72
C LEU A 60 -0.14 4.95 -4.40
N LEU A 61 0.27 6.05 -3.75
CA LEU A 61 1.37 6.89 -4.24
C LEU A 61 2.69 6.11 -4.25
N ASP A 62 2.98 5.33 -3.20
CA ASP A 62 4.18 4.48 -3.09
C ASP A 62 4.20 3.34 -4.14
N LEU A 63 3.01 2.90 -4.53
CA LEU A 63 2.80 1.94 -5.62
C LEU A 63 2.95 2.56 -7.02
N GLY A 64 3.15 3.86 -7.11
CA GLY A 64 3.42 4.60 -8.35
C GLY A 64 2.18 5.18 -9.03
N LEU A 65 1.03 5.25 -8.36
CA LEU A 65 -0.08 6.07 -8.86
C LEU A 65 0.22 7.56 -8.67
N SER A 66 -0.32 8.40 -9.55
CA SER A 66 -0.26 9.84 -9.41
C SER A 66 -1.40 10.37 -8.54
N LEU A 67 -1.23 11.58 -8.00
CA LEU A 67 -2.33 12.29 -7.33
C LEU A 67 -3.55 12.47 -8.25
N ALA A 68 -3.33 12.69 -9.55
CA ALA A 68 -4.41 12.81 -10.52
C ALA A 68 -5.23 11.51 -10.61
N ASP A 69 -4.58 10.35 -10.56
CA ASP A 69 -5.27 9.07 -10.55
C ASP A 69 -6.11 8.89 -9.28
N LEU A 70 -5.58 9.27 -8.12
CA LEU A 70 -6.33 9.25 -6.86
C LEU A 70 -7.55 10.17 -6.90
N TYR A 71 -7.40 11.38 -7.44
CA TYR A 71 -8.53 12.30 -7.61
C TYR A 71 -9.60 11.71 -8.52
N ARG A 72 -9.22 11.01 -9.59
CA ARG A 72 -10.18 10.31 -10.45
C ARG A 72 -10.90 9.19 -9.69
N CYS A 73 -10.17 8.36 -8.95
CA CYS A 73 -10.79 7.32 -8.11
C CYS A 73 -11.79 7.91 -7.09
N CYS A 74 -11.45 9.04 -6.46
CA CYS A 74 -12.35 9.76 -5.56
C CYS A 74 -13.60 10.28 -6.27
N ALA A 75 -13.44 10.85 -7.47
CA ALA A 75 -14.53 11.41 -8.26
C ALA A 75 -15.48 10.32 -8.80
N ASP A 76 -14.93 9.16 -9.20
CA ASP A 76 -15.70 8.03 -9.73
C ASP A 76 -16.51 7.32 -8.63
N HIS A 77 -16.02 7.34 -7.39
CA HIS A 77 -16.65 6.65 -6.25
C HIS A 77 -16.79 7.56 -5.02
N PRO A 78 -17.62 8.63 -5.06
CA PRO A 78 -17.65 9.66 -4.02
C PRO A 78 -18.22 9.17 -2.68
N LEU A 79 -19.03 8.10 -2.69
CA LEU A 79 -19.79 7.63 -1.53
C LEU A 79 -19.09 6.52 -0.73
N ALA A 80 -18.06 5.89 -1.28
CA ALA A 80 -17.44 4.70 -0.68
C ALA A 80 -15.92 4.73 -0.82
N ILE A 81 -15.22 4.99 0.28
CA ILE A 81 -13.74 4.98 0.34
C ILE A 81 -13.19 3.64 -0.12
N GLN A 82 -13.80 2.52 0.30
CA GLN A 82 -13.40 1.18 -0.14
C GLN A 82 -13.39 1.05 -1.67
N SER A 83 -14.41 1.59 -2.37
CA SER A 83 -14.47 1.56 -3.83
C SER A 83 -13.38 2.44 -4.46
N GLN A 84 -13.05 3.59 -3.85
CA GLN A 84 -11.94 4.44 -4.28
C GLN A 84 -10.60 3.70 -4.17
N VAL A 85 -10.37 3.05 -3.03
CA VAL A 85 -9.16 2.27 -2.75
C VAL A 85 -9.05 1.08 -3.71
N LEU A 86 -10.14 0.33 -3.88
CA LEU A 86 -10.20 -0.81 -4.80
C LEU A 86 -9.90 -0.38 -6.24
N ALA A 87 -10.51 0.72 -6.70
CA ALA A 87 -10.26 1.26 -8.04
C ALA A 87 -8.78 1.61 -8.25
N GLY A 88 -8.14 2.24 -7.25
CA GLY A 88 -6.71 2.54 -7.29
C GLY A 88 -5.83 1.29 -7.30
N LEU A 89 -6.15 0.30 -6.47
CA LEU A 89 -5.43 -0.97 -6.43
C LEU A 89 -5.56 -1.76 -7.73
N VAL A 90 -6.75 -1.78 -8.33
CA VAL A 90 -6.99 -2.41 -9.64
C VAL A 90 -6.25 -1.66 -10.74
N MET A 91 -6.22 -0.33 -10.69
CA MET A 91 -5.45 0.47 -11.65
C MET A 91 -3.94 0.17 -11.54
N TRP A 92 -3.41 0.03 -10.33
CA TRP A 92 -2.04 -0.38 -10.10
C TRP A 92 -1.73 -1.76 -10.69
N THR A 93 -2.59 -2.77 -10.44
CA THR A 93 -2.38 -4.11 -11.00
C THR A 93 -2.45 -4.13 -12.52
N GLN A 94 -3.37 -3.35 -13.11
CA GLN A 94 -3.48 -3.23 -14.56
C GLN A 94 -2.27 -2.54 -15.19
N ARG A 95 -1.72 -1.50 -14.56
CA ARG A 95 -0.54 -0.77 -15.06
C ARG A 95 0.75 -1.58 -14.96
N ASN A 96 0.97 -2.24 -13.83
CA ASN A 96 2.21 -2.97 -13.56
C ASN A 96 2.15 -4.44 -13.98
N GLY A 97 0.97 -4.96 -14.31
CA GLY A 97 0.78 -6.32 -14.83
C GLY A 97 1.41 -7.38 -13.93
N ARG A 98 2.42 -8.09 -14.44
CA ARG A 98 3.13 -9.17 -13.72
C ARG A 98 4.03 -8.66 -12.60
N GLU A 99 4.41 -7.38 -12.62
CA GLU A 99 5.23 -6.77 -11.57
C GLU A 99 4.40 -6.33 -10.36
N ALA A 100 3.08 -6.28 -10.51
CA ALA A 100 2.12 -5.99 -9.44
C ALA A 100 2.00 -7.16 -8.47
N THR A 101 3.10 -7.52 -7.83
CA THR A 101 3.20 -8.69 -6.95
C THR A 101 2.65 -8.39 -5.56
N VAL A 102 2.15 -9.41 -4.87
CA VAL A 102 1.75 -9.32 -3.44
C VAL A 102 2.90 -8.77 -2.60
N ARG A 103 4.15 -9.18 -2.90
CA ARG A 103 5.33 -8.64 -2.23
C ARG A 103 5.45 -7.11 -2.35
N ARG A 104 5.23 -6.55 -3.55
CA ARG A 104 5.32 -5.09 -3.75
C ARG A 104 4.21 -4.36 -3.00
N LEU A 105 3.01 -4.95 -2.97
CA LEU A 105 1.89 -4.45 -2.19
C LEU A 105 2.20 -4.44 -0.69
N LEU A 106 2.67 -5.55 -0.14
CA LEU A 106 3.06 -5.66 1.28
C LEU A 106 4.14 -4.65 1.66
N GLN A 107 5.11 -4.39 0.76
CA GLN A 107 6.13 -3.35 0.98
C GLN A 107 5.51 -1.96 1.11
N SER A 108 4.56 -1.61 0.24
CA SER A 108 3.86 -0.32 0.33
C SER A 108 2.94 -0.20 1.55
N LEU A 109 2.49 -1.33 2.10
CA LEU A 109 1.65 -1.41 3.30
C LEU A 109 2.47 -1.41 4.60
N GLN A 110 3.79 -1.60 4.56
CA GLN A 110 4.65 -1.53 5.75
C GLN A 110 4.52 -0.21 6.54
N PRO A 111 4.48 0.98 5.91
CA PRO A 111 4.23 2.22 6.64
C PRO A 111 2.78 2.37 7.11
N ALA A 112 1.85 1.58 6.57
CA ALA A 112 0.48 1.56 7.07
C ALA A 112 0.44 0.72 8.36
N ASP A 113 -0.15 1.27 9.42
CA ASP A 113 -0.27 0.62 10.73
C ASP A 113 -1.34 -0.50 10.71
N ILE A 114 -1.25 -1.39 9.72
CA ILE A 114 -2.16 -2.52 9.54
C ILE A 114 -1.58 -3.72 10.29
N PRO A 115 -2.35 -4.33 11.21
CA PRO A 115 -1.88 -5.49 11.93
C PRO A 115 -1.65 -6.66 10.96
N PRO A 116 -0.57 -7.44 11.14
CA PRO A 116 -0.24 -8.54 10.24
C PRO A 116 -1.33 -9.62 10.18
N SER A 117 -2.11 -9.80 11.26
CA SER A 117 -3.26 -10.71 11.28
C SER A 117 -4.33 -10.36 10.23
N ASP A 118 -4.56 -9.07 9.98
CA ASP A 118 -5.53 -8.62 8.97
C ASP A 118 -5.01 -8.93 7.56
N LEU A 119 -3.69 -8.73 7.34
CA LEU A 119 -3.06 -9.09 6.06
C LEU A 119 -3.11 -10.60 5.82
N GLN A 120 -2.94 -11.43 6.85
CA GLN A 120 -3.12 -12.89 6.72
C GLN A 120 -4.55 -13.22 6.29
N GLN A 121 -5.58 -12.66 6.94
CA GLN A 121 -6.97 -12.93 6.57
C GLN A 121 -7.33 -12.50 5.15
N VAL A 122 -6.64 -11.50 4.61
CA VAL A 122 -6.83 -11.05 3.23
C VAL A 122 -6.28 -12.07 2.22
N PHE A 123 -5.14 -12.68 2.52
CA PHE A 123 -4.37 -13.51 1.58
C PHE A 123 -4.40 -15.03 1.86
N VAL A 124 -5.07 -15.47 2.93
CA VAL A 124 -5.32 -16.88 3.31
C VAL A 124 -6.69 -17.36 2.82
#